data_AF-A0A0C3K7W1-F1
#
_entry.id   AF-A0A0C3K7W1-F1
#
_cell.length_a   1.000
_cell.length_b   1.000
_cell.length_c   1.000
_cell.angle_alpha   90.00
_cell.angle_beta   90.00
_cell.angle_gamma   90.00
#
_symmetry.space_group_name_H-M   'P 1'
#
loop_
_entity.id
_entity.type
_entity.pdbx_description
1 polymer ?
#
loop_
_entity_poly.entity_id
_entity_poly.type
_entity_poly.pdbx_seq_one_letter_code
_entity_poly.pdbx_strand_id
1 'polypeptide(L)'
;RFRILVVGRANAGKTTVLQRVCNTMDQPEIFDGNGGKVCGLLTFELMQRSYHNIEDELVFKSNPRYVFHDSCGFEAGSEAEFDKMKKFVTDQAKSTKLEKRLHAIWYCIPLNESHRMVMAAERKFFNECDSGHVPVIVLLTKADTLNLDAVQQLMRRGLTIDDAMKEAPEVEKQLQKGCLEKIKGWLNELKFPPQSYLMLTGMEQESADCEELLKCTANALTEEGLQGLLISSQQSNLGLCMEFAIMK
;
A
#
# COMPACT_ATOMS: atom_id res chain seq x y z
N ARG A 1 -2.57 -16.53 -9.45
CA ARG A 1 -1.83 -15.68 -8.48
C ARG A 1 -2.60 -14.39 -8.30
N PHE A 2 -2.67 -13.86 -7.09
CA PHE A 2 -3.26 -12.56 -6.83
C PHE A 2 -2.21 -11.47 -7.13
N ARG A 3 -2.60 -10.41 -7.85
CA ARG A 3 -1.69 -9.41 -8.43
C ARG A 3 -2.02 -8.03 -7.90
N ILE A 4 -1.06 -7.39 -7.26
CA ILE A 4 -1.26 -6.09 -6.61
C ILE A 4 -0.22 -5.12 -7.15
N LEU A 5 -0.65 -3.93 -7.56
CA LEU A 5 0.25 -2.82 -7.79
C LEU A 5 0.35 -1.98 -6.52
N VAL A 6 1.56 -1.76 -6.01
CA VAL A 6 1.81 -0.85 -4.89
C VAL A 6 2.32 0.49 -5.43
N VAL A 7 1.55 1.54 -5.16
CA VAL A 7 1.82 2.90 -5.58
C VAL A 7 2.16 3.75 -4.36
N GLY A 8 3.06 4.71 -4.52
CA GLY A 8 3.35 5.68 -3.47
C GLY A 8 4.78 6.18 -3.56
N ARG A 9 5.03 7.36 -2.97
CA ARG A 9 6.33 8.04 -3.01
C ARG A 9 7.48 7.16 -2.52
N ALA A 10 8.71 7.57 -2.84
CA ALA A 10 9.90 6.97 -2.24
C ALA A 10 9.75 6.99 -0.71
N ASN A 11 10.15 5.89 -0.05
CA ASN A 11 10.02 5.75 1.40
C ASN A 11 8.57 5.83 1.96
N ALA A 12 7.54 5.59 1.15
CA ALA A 12 6.15 5.52 1.63
C ALA A 12 5.82 4.22 2.41
N GLY A 13 6.79 3.32 2.64
CA GLY A 13 6.58 2.06 3.35
C GLY A 13 6.09 0.88 2.48
N LYS A 14 6.14 1.02 1.14
CA LYS A 14 5.68 0.00 0.17
C LYS A 14 6.26 -1.40 0.45
N THR A 15 7.59 -1.52 0.46
CA THR A 15 8.29 -2.80 0.69
C THR A 15 7.92 -3.43 2.02
N THR A 16 7.81 -2.64 3.08
CA THR A 16 7.44 -3.10 4.41
C THR A 16 6.03 -3.70 4.41
N VAL A 17 5.07 -3.08 3.75
CA VAL A 17 3.70 -3.64 3.61
C VAL A 17 3.75 -4.99 2.90
N LEU A 18 4.53 -5.12 1.81
CA LEU A 18 4.65 -6.37 1.06
C LEU A 18 5.23 -7.52 1.89
N GLN A 19 6.31 -7.21 2.63
CA GLN A 19 6.96 -8.12 3.56
C GLN A 19 5.99 -8.67 4.61
N ARG A 20 5.20 -7.79 5.25
CA ARG A 20 4.21 -8.21 6.26
C ARG A 20 3.08 -9.04 5.69
N VAL A 21 2.53 -8.66 4.54
CA VAL A 21 1.48 -9.45 3.86
C VAL A 21 1.97 -10.85 3.51
N CYS A 22 3.27 -11.00 3.25
CA CYS A 22 3.90 -12.29 2.96
C CYS A 22 4.52 -12.97 4.19
N ASN A 23 4.27 -12.45 5.40
CA ASN A 23 4.81 -12.93 6.67
C ASN A 23 6.32 -13.23 6.61
N THR A 24 7.10 -12.28 6.08
CA THR A 24 8.55 -12.43 5.90
C THR A 24 9.27 -11.10 6.05
N MET A 25 10.56 -11.15 6.38
CA MET A 25 11.49 -10.02 6.31
C MET A 25 12.45 -10.13 5.12
N ASP A 26 12.33 -11.19 4.32
CA ASP A 26 13.15 -11.44 3.14
C ASP A 26 12.84 -10.41 2.04
N GLN A 27 13.74 -10.34 1.07
CA GLN A 27 13.54 -9.55 -0.15
C GLN A 27 12.82 -10.40 -1.21
N PRO A 28 11.97 -9.79 -2.06
CA PRO A 28 11.32 -10.51 -3.15
C PRO A 28 12.34 -10.92 -4.21
N GLU A 29 12.03 -12.01 -4.92
CA GLU A 29 12.68 -12.30 -6.20
C GLU A 29 11.99 -11.50 -7.30
N ILE A 30 12.79 -10.92 -8.20
CA ILE A 30 12.30 -10.09 -9.31
C ILE A 30 12.33 -10.91 -10.60
N PHE A 31 11.22 -10.94 -11.33
CA PHE A 31 11.09 -11.56 -12.64
C PHE A 31 10.68 -10.53 -13.69
N ASP A 32 11.29 -10.57 -14.86
CA ASP A 32 10.91 -9.74 -15.99
C ASP A 32 9.59 -10.21 -16.63
N GLY A 33 9.07 -9.45 -17.59
CA GLY A 33 7.83 -9.77 -18.31
C GLY A 33 7.83 -11.09 -19.09
N ASN A 34 9.00 -11.73 -19.26
CA ASN A 34 9.16 -13.06 -19.87
C ASN A 34 9.30 -14.18 -18.83
N GLY A 35 9.28 -13.85 -17.52
CA GLY A 35 9.52 -14.78 -16.42
C GLY A 35 11.01 -15.08 -16.17
N GLY A 36 11.91 -14.33 -16.79
CA GLY A 36 13.35 -14.40 -16.54
C GLY A 36 13.69 -13.72 -15.22
N LYS A 37 14.54 -14.34 -14.41
CA LYS A 37 14.97 -13.75 -13.13
C LYS A 37 15.91 -12.57 -13.38
N VAL A 38 15.54 -11.38 -12.89
CA VAL A 38 16.39 -10.18 -12.96
C VAL A 38 17.53 -10.34 -11.95
N CYS A 39 18.78 -10.11 -12.40
CA CYS A 39 20.02 -10.58 -11.75
C CYS A 39 20.15 -10.21 -10.25
N GLY A 40 20.28 -11.22 -9.37
CA GLY A 40 20.25 -11.09 -7.90
C GLY A 40 21.56 -10.66 -7.20
N LEU A 41 22.45 -9.95 -7.88
CA LEU A 41 23.71 -9.43 -7.29
C LEU A 41 23.50 -8.14 -6.50
N LEU A 42 22.40 -7.42 -6.74
CA LEU A 42 22.03 -6.20 -6.05
C LEU A 42 20.89 -6.50 -5.08
N THR A 43 20.92 -5.88 -3.90
CA THR A 43 19.78 -5.93 -2.98
C THR A 43 18.57 -5.28 -3.64
N PHE A 44 17.36 -5.70 -3.27
CA PHE A 44 16.11 -5.12 -3.79
C PHE A 44 16.07 -3.59 -3.62
N GLU A 45 16.61 -3.07 -2.52
CA GLU A 45 16.74 -1.63 -2.27
C GLU A 45 17.68 -0.93 -3.27
N LEU A 46 18.80 -1.57 -3.63
CA LEU A 46 19.72 -1.05 -4.65
C LEU A 46 19.08 -1.11 -6.03
N MET A 47 18.30 -2.17 -6.33
CA MET A 47 17.55 -2.26 -7.58
C MET A 47 16.52 -1.15 -7.70
N GLN A 48 15.68 -0.92 -6.69
CA GLN A 48 14.72 0.20 -6.69
C GLN A 48 15.39 1.56 -6.98
N ARG A 49 16.66 1.75 -6.59
CA ARG A 49 17.39 3.02 -6.83
C ARG A 49 18.11 3.10 -8.17
N SER A 50 18.40 1.98 -8.84
CA SER A 50 19.30 1.92 -10.01
C SER A 50 18.65 1.36 -11.27
N TYR A 51 17.65 0.49 -11.14
CA TYR A 51 16.89 -0.10 -12.22
C TYR A 51 15.46 -0.35 -11.76
N HIS A 52 14.52 0.35 -12.38
CA HIS A 52 13.11 0.18 -12.07
C HIS A 52 12.26 -0.03 -13.32
N ASN A 53 11.46 -1.10 -13.30
CA ASN A 53 10.43 -1.39 -14.27
C ASN A 53 9.16 -1.85 -13.56
N ILE A 54 8.06 -1.13 -13.76
CA ILE A 54 6.76 -1.44 -13.15
C ILE A 54 6.18 -2.77 -13.63
N GLU A 55 6.59 -3.24 -14.81
CA GLU A 55 6.15 -4.53 -15.36
C GLU A 55 6.82 -5.73 -14.68
N ASP A 56 7.94 -5.51 -13.97
CA ASP A 56 8.63 -6.59 -13.29
C ASP A 56 7.78 -7.14 -12.14
N GLU A 57 7.78 -8.46 -12.00
CA GLU A 57 7.03 -9.20 -10.99
C GLU A 57 7.89 -9.40 -9.75
N LEU A 58 7.41 -8.91 -8.62
CA LEU A 58 8.00 -9.15 -7.30
C LEU A 58 7.28 -10.33 -6.63
N VAL A 59 8.04 -11.39 -6.33
CA VAL A 59 7.49 -12.62 -5.74
C VAL A 59 8.29 -13.00 -4.51
N PHE A 60 7.62 -13.10 -3.36
CA PHE A 60 8.23 -13.58 -2.13
C PHE A 60 8.18 -15.10 -2.06
N LYS A 61 9.29 -15.73 -1.67
CA LYS A 61 9.34 -17.19 -1.51
C LYS A 61 8.38 -17.71 -0.45
N SER A 62 8.17 -16.92 0.60
CA SER A 62 7.23 -17.25 1.68
C SER A 62 5.79 -17.30 1.19
N ASN A 63 5.43 -16.55 0.14
CA ASN A 63 4.10 -16.57 -0.43
C ASN A 63 4.10 -16.36 -1.97
N PRO A 64 4.36 -17.43 -2.77
CA PRO A 64 4.44 -17.33 -4.22
C PRO A 64 3.06 -17.21 -4.91
N ARG A 65 1.97 -17.15 -4.13
CA ARG A 65 0.61 -16.93 -4.66
C ARG A 65 0.34 -15.45 -4.93
N TYR A 66 1.11 -14.56 -4.34
CA TYR A 66 1.12 -13.14 -4.68
C TYR A 66 2.14 -12.81 -5.77
N VAL A 67 1.77 -11.85 -6.61
CA VAL A 67 2.70 -11.09 -7.44
C VAL A 67 2.47 -9.63 -7.15
N PHE A 68 3.55 -8.92 -6.82
CA PHE A 68 3.49 -7.48 -6.63
C PHE A 68 4.18 -6.77 -7.78
N HIS A 69 3.65 -5.61 -8.12
CA HIS A 69 4.30 -4.63 -8.99
C HIS A 69 4.55 -3.39 -8.14
N ASP A 70 5.69 -2.74 -8.35
CA ASP A 70 6.04 -1.51 -7.64
C ASP A 70 6.08 -0.33 -8.63
N SER A 71 5.50 0.80 -8.24
CA SER A 71 5.64 2.06 -8.98
C SER A 71 7.01 2.74 -8.78
N CYS A 72 7.79 2.32 -7.78
CA CYS A 72 9.05 2.94 -7.30
C CYS A 72 8.95 4.41 -6.82
N GLY A 73 7.73 4.95 -6.76
CA GLY A 73 7.50 6.33 -6.34
C GLY A 73 7.90 7.33 -7.41
N PHE A 74 6.90 7.99 -7.98
CA PHE A 74 7.08 9.15 -8.82
C PHE A 74 6.90 10.41 -7.96
N GLU A 75 7.85 11.34 -8.05
CA GLU A 75 7.71 12.67 -7.46
C GLU A 75 7.11 13.65 -8.47
N ALA A 76 6.59 14.77 -7.96
CA ALA A 76 6.07 15.87 -8.77
C ALA A 76 7.18 16.47 -9.65
N GLY A 77 7.38 15.91 -10.85
CA GLY A 77 8.42 16.31 -11.79
C GLY A 77 8.74 15.26 -12.84
N SER A 78 8.42 13.98 -12.60
CA SER A 78 8.68 12.89 -13.53
C SER A 78 7.42 12.48 -14.30
N GLU A 79 7.07 13.28 -15.30
CA GLU A 79 5.90 13.01 -16.15
C GLU A 79 5.98 11.65 -16.86
N ALA A 80 7.18 11.28 -17.31
CA ALA A 80 7.42 10.01 -17.97
C ALA A 80 7.17 8.78 -17.05
N GLU A 81 7.50 8.86 -15.76
CA GLU A 81 7.22 7.76 -14.81
C GLU A 81 5.72 7.65 -14.55
N PHE A 82 5.02 8.78 -14.41
CA PHE A 82 3.57 8.77 -14.28
C PHE A 82 2.88 8.17 -15.51
N ASP A 83 3.30 8.56 -16.72
CA ASP A 83 2.69 8.06 -17.94
C ASP A 83 2.93 6.56 -18.13
N LYS A 84 4.13 6.07 -17.79
CA LYS A 84 4.42 4.63 -17.75
C LYS A 84 3.52 3.89 -16.77
N MET A 85 3.37 4.42 -15.55
CA MET A 85 2.49 3.84 -14.53
C MET A 85 1.02 3.83 -14.97
N LYS A 86 0.52 4.96 -15.48
CA LYS A 86 -0.85 5.08 -15.96
C LYS A 86 -1.13 4.14 -17.13
N LYS A 87 -0.17 4.01 -18.06
CA LYS A 87 -0.24 3.05 -19.16
C LYS A 87 -0.30 1.62 -18.62
N PHE A 88 0.57 1.26 -17.69
CA PHE A 88 0.57 -0.07 -17.06
C PHE A 88 -0.77 -0.39 -16.38
N VAL A 89 -1.30 0.53 -15.56
CA VAL A 89 -2.61 0.37 -14.90
C VAL A 89 -3.71 0.18 -15.93
N THR A 90 -3.74 1.02 -16.96
CA THR A 90 -4.77 0.97 -18.01
C THR A 90 -4.72 -0.34 -18.80
N ASP A 91 -3.52 -0.77 -19.21
CA ASP A 91 -3.31 -1.97 -20.01
C ASP A 91 -3.66 -3.24 -19.20
N GLN A 92 -3.26 -3.29 -17.92
CA GLN A 92 -3.55 -4.44 -17.06
C GLN A 92 -4.99 -4.47 -16.56
N ALA A 93 -5.64 -3.32 -16.36
CA ALA A 93 -7.06 -3.25 -16.04
C ALA A 93 -7.94 -3.76 -17.20
N LYS A 94 -7.50 -3.55 -18.45
CA LYS A 94 -8.20 -3.97 -19.68
C LYS A 94 -7.82 -5.37 -20.16
N SER A 95 -6.83 -6.02 -19.55
CA SER A 95 -6.40 -7.36 -19.95
C SER A 95 -7.53 -8.37 -19.77
N THR A 96 -7.86 -9.09 -20.84
CA THR A 96 -8.81 -10.22 -20.81
C THR A 96 -8.23 -11.47 -20.15
N LYS A 97 -6.90 -11.52 -20.00
CA LYS A 97 -6.18 -12.62 -19.35
C LYS A 97 -6.06 -12.35 -17.86
N LEU A 98 -6.72 -13.18 -17.04
CA LEU A 98 -6.67 -13.12 -15.58
C LEU A 98 -5.23 -13.21 -15.07
N GLU A 99 -4.38 -14.01 -15.72
CA GLU A 99 -2.98 -14.16 -15.34
C GLU A 99 -2.13 -12.92 -15.58
N LYS A 100 -2.62 -11.89 -16.28
CA LYS A 100 -1.94 -10.59 -16.43
C LYS A 100 -2.65 -9.45 -15.72
N ARG A 101 -3.96 -9.60 -15.47
CA ARG A 101 -4.81 -8.56 -14.87
C ARG A 101 -4.35 -8.17 -13.46
N LEU A 102 -4.31 -6.86 -13.19
CA LEU A 102 -4.17 -6.34 -11.84
C LEU A 102 -5.48 -6.59 -11.07
N HIS A 103 -5.36 -7.09 -9.83
CA HIS A 103 -6.51 -7.42 -9.00
C HIS A 103 -6.81 -6.34 -7.96
N ALA A 104 -5.79 -5.63 -7.47
CA ALA A 104 -5.96 -4.47 -6.61
C ALA A 104 -4.79 -3.49 -6.77
N ILE A 105 -5.02 -2.23 -6.39
CA ILE A 105 -3.99 -1.21 -6.26
C ILE A 105 -3.95 -0.76 -4.81
N TRP A 106 -2.77 -0.79 -4.20
CA TRP A 106 -2.52 -0.25 -2.87
C TRP A 106 -1.74 1.06 -3.00
N TYR A 107 -2.36 2.17 -2.63
CA TYR A 107 -1.74 3.49 -2.71
C TYR A 107 -1.25 3.93 -1.32
N CYS A 108 0.05 3.87 -1.07
CA CYS A 108 0.68 4.25 0.20
C CYS A 108 0.86 5.77 0.31
N ILE A 109 0.27 6.38 1.34
CA ILE A 109 0.45 7.77 1.75
C ILE A 109 1.06 7.78 3.16
N PRO A 110 2.33 8.21 3.33
CA PRO A 110 2.97 8.22 4.64
C PRO A 110 2.51 9.43 5.47
N LEU A 111 2.14 9.19 6.74
CA LEU A 111 1.64 10.23 7.64
C LEU A 111 2.74 11.03 8.37
N ASN A 112 3.99 10.55 8.34
CA ASN A 112 5.13 11.24 8.93
C ASN A 112 5.48 12.57 8.23
N GLU A 113 4.87 12.85 7.08
CA GLU A 113 4.94 14.14 6.37
C GLU A 113 3.56 14.80 6.37
N SER A 114 3.02 15.10 7.55
CA SER A 114 1.65 15.60 7.70
C SER A 114 1.33 16.90 6.92
N HIS A 115 2.35 17.68 6.59
CA HIS A 115 2.25 18.88 5.75
C HIS A 115 2.32 18.60 4.23
N ARG A 116 2.55 17.35 3.81
CA ARG A 116 2.69 16.89 2.40
C ARG A 116 1.95 15.59 2.11
N MET A 117 0.81 15.33 2.76
CA MET A 117 0.10 14.06 2.61
C MET A 117 -0.52 13.88 1.21
N VAL A 118 -1.13 14.92 0.63
CA VAL A 118 -1.71 14.90 -0.73
C VAL A 118 -1.06 15.98 -1.57
N MET A 119 -0.02 15.59 -2.30
CA MET A 119 0.77 16.47 -3.17
C MET A 119 0.27 16.37 -4.61
N ALA A 120 1.02 16.97 -5.53
CA ALA A 120 0.69 16.93 -6.96
C ALA A 120 0.65 15.50 -7.51
N ALA A 121 1.50 14.59 -7.01
CA ALA A 121 1.54 13.20 -7.45
C ALA A 121 0.23 12.44 -7.14
N GLU A 122 -0.25 12.54 -5.89
CA GLU A 122 -1.52 11.93 -5.48
C GLU A 122 -2.68 12.53 -6.27
N ARG A 123 -2.75 13.87 -6.37
CA ARG A 123 -3.80 14.54 -7.15
C ARG A 123 -3.77 14.14 -8.62
N LYS A 124 -2.58 13.99 -9.22
CA LYS A 124 -2.43 13.56 -10.62
C LYS A 124 -2.96 12.13 -10.79
N PHE A 125 -2.59 11.21 -9.90
CA PHE A 125 -3.09 9.83 -9.93
C PHE A 125 -4.62 9.79 -9.86
N PHE A 126 -5.21 10.37 -8.82
CA PHE A 126 -6.66 10.29 -8.59
C PHE A 126 -7.49 11.18 -9.53
N ASN A 127 -6.88 12.07 -10.33
CA ASN A 127 -7.59 12.80 -11.39
C ASN A 127 -7.43 12.20 -12.78
N GLU A 128 -6.31 11.54 -13.06
CA GLU A 128 -5.94 11.18 -14.43
C GLU A 128 -5.81 9.67 -14.66
N CYS A 129 -5.68 8.86 -13.61
CA CYS A 129 -5.51 7.41 -13.70
C CYS A 129 -6.85 6.70 -13.48
N ASP A 130 -7.47 6.25 -14.56
CA ASP A 130 -8.66 5.41 -14.51
C ASP A 130 -8.24 3.95 -14.32
N SER A 131 -8.47 3.39 -13.13
CA SER A 131 -8.17 1.99 -12.82
C SER A 131 -9.26 1.02 -13.30
N GLY A 132 -10.34 1.51 -13.91
CA GLY A 132 -11.47 0.72 -14.37
C GLY A 132 -12.10 -0.09 -13.24
N HIS A 133 -12.08 -1.42 -13.36
CA HIS A 133 -12.63 -2.33 -12.35
C HIS A 133 -11.66 -2.68 -11.22
N VAL A 134 -10.40 -2.20 -11.29
CA VAL A 134 -9.39 -2.53 -10.28
C VAL A 134 -9.56 -1.57 -9.09
N PRO A 135 -9.86 -2.06 -7.87
CA PRO A 135 -10.02 -1.20 -6.71
C PRO A 135 -8.69 -0.59 -6.29
N VAL A 136 -8.73 0.69 -5.94
CA VAL A 136 -7.65 1.46 -5.32
C VAL A 136 -7.96 1.64 -3.84
N ILE A 137 -7.06 1.13 -3.00
CA ILE A 137 -7.16 1.23 -1.53
C ILE A 137 -6.02 2.11 -1.06
N VAL A 138 -6.35 3.20 -0.37
CA VAL A 138 -5.35 4.10 0.22
C VAL A 138 -4.87 3.52 1.54
N LEU A 139 -3.56 3.30 1.65
CA LEU A 139 -2.88 2.85 2.85
C LEU A 139 -2.18 4.04 3.51
N LEU A 140 -2.67 4.48 4.65
CA LEU A 140 -2.01 5.50 5.47
C LEU A 140 -0.92 4.83 6.29
N THR A 141 0.32 4.95 5.84
CA THR A 141 1.48 4.29 6.44
C THR A 141 2.17 5.20 7.44
N LYS A 142 3.04 4.62 8.29
CA LYS A 142 3.83 5.36 9.30
C LYS A 142 2.96 6.17 10.26
N ALA A 143 1.75 5.69 10.55
CA ALA A 143 0.81 6.36 11.44
C ALA A 143 1.34 6.44 12.90
N ASP A 144 2.18 5.49 13.29
CA ASP A 144 2.92 5.41 14.55
C ASP A 144 3.87 6.60 14.78
N THR A 145 4.36 7.22 13.70
CA THR A 145 5.26 8.38 13.81
C THR A 145 4.57 9.63 14.35
N LEU A 146 3.24 9.69 14.28
CA LEU A 146 2.45 10.79 14.84
C LEU A 146 2.52 10.84 16.37
N ASN A 147 3.02 9.78 17.02
CA ASN A 147 3.32 9.80 18.45
C ASN A 147 4.30 10.91 18.81
N LEU A 148 5.35 11.12 17.99
CA LEU A 148 6.32 12.19 18.22
C LEU A 148 5.67 13.57 18.06
N ASP A 149 4.79 13.75 17.07
CA ASP A 149 4.01 14.98 16.91
C ASP A 149 3.09 15.22 18.12
N ALA A 150 2.48 14.17 18.65
CA ALA A 150 1.63 14.22 19.84
C ALA A 150 2.41 14.67 21.08
N VAL A 151 3.56 14.04 21.35
CA VAL A 151 4.47 14.45 22.45
C VAL A 151 4.88 15.91 22.29
N GLN A 152 5.31 16.32 21.09
CA GLN A 152 5.72 17.70 20.83
C GLN A 152 4.56 18.69 21.04
N GLN A 153 3.33 18.34 20.64
CA GLN A 153 2.16 19.18 20.90
C GLN A 153 1.87 19.34 22.39
N LEU A 154 1.97 18.26 23.17
CA LEU A 154 1.76 18.28 24.62
C LEU A 154 2.85 19.10 25.33
N MET A 155 4.12 18.94 24.93
CA MET A 155 5.22 19.77 25.46
C MET A 155 5.02 21.26 25.17
N ARG A 156 4.52 21.62 23.97
CA ARG A 156 4.18 23.02 23.64
C ARG A 156 3.02 23.58 24.47
N ARG A 157 2.16 22.72 25.01
CA ARG A 157 1.09 23.09 25.96
C ARG A 157 1.59 23.21 27.41
N GLY A 158 2.88 22.94 27.65
CA GLY A 158 3.52 23.12 28.96
C GLY A 158 3.63 21.85 29.81
N LEU A 159 3.30 20.67 29.26
CA LEU A 159 3.46 19.41 29.97
C LEU A 159 4.95 19.02 30.08
N THR A 160 5.28 18.32 31.17
CA THR A 160 6.59 17.67 31.31
C THR A 160 6.73 16.54 30.28
N ILE A 161 7.97 16.09 30.04
CA ILE A 161 8.21 14.96 29.11
C ILE A 161 7.46 13.71 29.59
N ASP A 162 7.50 13.42 30.90
CA ASP A 162 6.86 12.22 31.46
C ASP A 162 5.34 12.24 31.32
N ASP A 163 4.71 13.41 31.53
CA ASP A 163 3.26 13.55 31.38
C ASP A 163 2.86 13.56 29.89
N ALA A 164 3.67 14.20 29.04
CA ALA A 164 3.46 14.20 27.59
C ALA A 164 3.53 12.78 27.03
N MET A 165 4.45 11.93 27.49
CA MET A 165 4.55 10.54 27.05
C MET A 165 3.35 9.69 27.49
N LYS A 166 2.76 9.97 28.66
CA LYS A 166 1.56 9.27 29.13
C LYS A 166 0.31 9.66 28.35
N GLU A 167 0.19 10.93 27.96
CA GLU A 167 -0.98 11.44 27.23
C GLU A 167 -0.85 11.31 25.70
N ALA A 168 0.37 11.12 25.18
CA ALA A 168 0.64 11.04 23.75
C ALA A 168 -0.22 10.02 22.98
N PRO A 169 -0.49 8.79 23.48
CA PRO A 169 -1.30 7.83 22.74
C PRO A 169 -2.72 8.31 22.43
N GLU A 170 -3.33 9.10 23.31
CA GLU A 170 -4.68 9.64 23.08
C GLU A 170 -4.65 10.78 22.06
N VAL A 171 -3.66 11.67 22.16
CA VAL A 171 -3.46 12.76 21.18
C VAL A 171 -3.09 12.19 19.81
N GLU A 172 -2.27 11.15 19.75
CA GLU A 172 -1.90 10.44 18.52
C GLU A 172 -3.14 9.90 17.80
N LYS A 173 -4.06 9.23 18.51
CA LYS A 173 -5.33 8.77 17.93
C LYS A 173 -6.16 9.91 17.36
N GLN A 174 -6.20 11.06 18.03
CA GLN A 174 -6.89 12.25 17.53
C GLN A 174 -6.23 12.81 16.27
N LEU A 175 -4.89 12.84 16.23
CA LEU A 175 -4.14 13.26 15.04
C LEU A 175 -4.38 12.29 13.89
N GLN A 176 -4.29 10.99 14.11
CA GLN A 176 -4.57 9.94 13.14
C GLN A 176 -5.97 10.11 12.54
N LYS A 177 -7.00 10.29 13.37
CA LYS A 177 -8.38 10.54 12.91
C LYS A 177 -8.47 11.82 12.07
N GLY A 178 -7.89 12.91 12.54
CA GLY A 178 -7.89 14.19 11.81
C GLY A 178 -7.14 14.12 10.47
N CYS A 179 -6.04 13.35 10.39
CA CYS A 179 -5.32 13.10 9.14
C CYS A 179 -6.18 12.32 8.15
N LEU A 180 -6.82 11.24 8.62
CA LEU A 180 -7.73 10.41 7.79
C LEU A 180 -8.89 11.24 7.23
N GLU A 181 -9.54 12.07 8.05
CA GLU A 181 -10.64 12.94 7.62
C GLU A 181 -10.19 13.96 6.56
N LYS A 182 -9.01 14.58 6.74
CA LYS A 182 -8.44 15.51 5.75
C LYS A 182 -8.15 14.82 4.42
N ILE A 183 -7.51 13.65 4.45
CA ILE A 183 -7.17 12.90 3.22
C ILE A 183 -8.44 12.45 2.51
N LYS A 184 -9.46 11.98 3.25
CA LYS A 184 -10.78 11.67 2.68
C LYS A 184 -11.39 12.89 2.01
N GLY A 185 -11.39 14.04 2.67
CA GLY A 185 -11.88 15.31 2.08
C GLY A 185 -11.16 15.66 0.78
N TRP A 186 -9.84 15.52 0.73
CA TRP A 186 -9.08 15.88 -0.47
C TRP A 186 -9.21 14.89 -1.63
N LEU A 187 -9.29 13.58 -1.36
CA LEU A 187 -9.27 12.55 -2.39
C LEU A 187 -10.66 12.17 -2.89
N ASN A 188 -11.70 12.28 -2.05
CA ASN A 188 -13.08 11.99 -2.46
C ASN A 188 -13.65 13.01 -3.45
N GLU A 189 -13.07 14.21 -3.50
CA GLU A 189 -13.44 15.28 -4.44
C GLU A 189 -12.79 15.11 -5.82
N LEU A 190 -11.88 14.15 -5.98
CA LEU A 190 -11.16 13.92 -7.23
C LEU A 190 -11.96 13.02 -8.18
N LYS A 191 -11.55 13.01 -9.45
CA LYS A 191 -12.29 12.32 -10.52
C LYS A 191 -12.43 10.81 -10.31
N PHE A 192 -11.40 10.17 -9.75
CA PHE A 192 -11.35 8.75 -9.48
C PHE A 192 -11.03 8.54 -7.99
N PRO A 193 -12.01 8.65 -7.09
CA PRO A 193 -11.76 8.50 -5.65
C PRO A 193 -11.41 7.05 -5.29
N PRO A 194 -10.60 6.82 -4.25
CA PRO A 194 -10.31 5.48 -3.77
C PRO A 194 -11.55 4.81 -3.16
N GLN A 195 -11.61 3.48 -3.27
CA GLN A 195 -12.72 2.67 -2.75
C GLN A 195 -12.67 2.53 -1.24
N SER A 196 -11.48 2.55 -0.64
CA SER A 196 -11.32 2.43 0.80
C SER A 196 -10.03 3.08 1.29
N TYR A 197 -9.99 3.32 2.60
CA TYR A 197 -8.87 3.86 3.34
C TYR A 197 -8.56 2.95 4.52
N LEU A 198 -7.29 2.61 4.70
CA LEU A 198 -6.84 1.84 5.84
C LEU A 198 -5.61 2.50 6.45
N MET A 199 -5.60 2.60 7.78
CA MET A 199 -4.46 3.08 8.53
C MET A 199 -3.62 1.90 8.98
N LEU A 200 -2.31 1.97 8.75
CA LEU A 200 -1.37 0.93 9.13
C LEU A 200 -0.39 1.50 10.15
N THR A 201 -0.34 0.87 11.32
CA THR A 201 0.52 1.20 12.45
C THR A 201 1.41 0.02 12.80
N GLY A 202 2.67 0.27 13.17
CA GLY A 202 3.53 -0.78 13.70
C GLY A 202 4.00 -1.80 12.67
N MET A 203 3.98 -1.45 11.37
CA MET A 203 4.36 -2.36 10.27
C MET A 203 5.85 -2.73 10.29
N GLU A 204 6.66 -2.14 11.16
CA GLU A 204 8.03 -2.53 11.47
C GLU A 204 8.14 -3.72 12.44
N GLN A 205 7.06 -4.08 13.13
CA GLN A 205 7.02 -5.19 14.08
C GLN A 205 6.74 -6.53 13.38
N GLU A 206 7.48 -7.58 13.76
CA GLU A 206 7.26 -8.96 13.25
C GLU A 206 5.84 -9.48 13.47
N SER A 207 5.18 -9.04 14.54
CA SER A 207 3.79 -9.39 14.86
C SER A 207 2.75 -8.48 14.20
N ALA A 208 3.13 -7.59 13.27
CA ALA A 208 2.19 -6.69 12.61
C ALA A 208 1.14 -7.48 11.83
N ASP A 209 -0.12 -7.28 12.20
CA ASP A 209 -1.24 -7.97 11.56
C ASP A 209 -1.66 -7.27 10.26
N CYS A 210 -1.77 -8.05 9.19
CA CYS A 210 -2.26 -7.58 7.89
C CYS A 210 -3.71 -8.02 7.63
N GLU A 211 -4.39 -8.61 8.61
CA GLU A 211 -5.76 -9.09 8.48
C GLU A 211 -6.71 -8.00 8.01
N GLU A 212 -6.67 -6.81 8.63
CA GLU A 212 -7.51 -5.69 8.23
C GLU A 212 -7.25 -5.22 6.79
N LEU A 213 -5.99 -5.25 6.34
CA LEU A 213 -5.62 -4.94 4.94
C LEU A 213 -6.24 -5.93 3.97
N LEU A 214 -6.21 -7.21 4.33
CA LEU A 214 -6.76 -8.27 3.50
C LEU A 214 -8.29 -8.25 3.49
N LYS A 215 -8.95 -8.00 4.64
CA LYS A 215 -10.41 -7.78 4.70
C LYS A 215 -10.83 -6.58 3.89
N CYS A 216 -10.14 -5.45 4.05
CA CYS A 216 -10.38 -4.23 3.30
C CYS A 216 -10.23 -4.48 1.78
N THR A 217 -9.20 -5.23 1.39
CA THR A 217 -8.99 -5.61 -0.02
C THR A 217 -10.09 -6.54 -0.52
N ALA A 218 -10.46 -7.57 0.25
CA ALA A 218 -11.54 -8.49 -0.12
C ALA A 218 -12.87 -7.76 -0.34
N ASN A 219 -13.23 -6.86 0.58
CA ASN A 219 -14.47 -6.08 0.52
C ASN A 219 -14.50 -5.08 -0.64
N ALA A 220 -13.34 -4.62 -1.10
CA ALA A 220 -13.24 -3.72 -2.25
C ALA A 220 -13.33 -4.46 -3.61
N LEU A 221 -13.14 -5.78 -3.63
CA LEU A 221 -13.27 -6.59 -4.84
C LEU A 221 -14.75 -6.82 -5.17
N THR A 222 -15.13 -6.49 -6.40
CA THR A 222 -16.50 -6.66 -6.91
C THR A 222 -16.78 -8.08 -7.42
N GLU A 223 -15.75 -8.83 -7.79
CA GLU A 223 -15.86 -10.19 -8.32
C GLU A 223 -15.63 -11.23 -7.21
N GLU A 224 -16.62 -12.07 -6.90
CA GLU A 224 -16.50 -13.13 -5.89
C GLU A 224 -15.34 -14.09 -6.16
N GLY A 225 -15.06 -14.36 -7.44
CA GLY A 225 -13.92 -15.18 -7.85
C GLY A 225 -12.58 -14.59 -7.42
N LEU A 226 -12.45 -13.26 -7.43
CA LEU A 226 -11.24 -12.57 -6.98
C LEU A 226 -11.12 -12.56 -5.46
N GLN A 227 -12.24 -12.47 -4.73
CA GLN A 227 -12.24 -12.64 -3.28
C GLN A 227 -11.75 -14.04 -2.90
N GLY A 228 -12.27 -15.08 -3.56
CA GLY A 228 -11.79 -16.45 -3.38
C GLY A 228 -10.31 -16.62 -3.73
N LEU A 229 -9.83 -15.95 -4.78
CA LEU A 229 -8.42 -15.97 -5.17
C LEU A 229 -7.53 -15.31 -4.09
N LEU A 230 -7.96 -14.17 -3.53
CA LEU A 230 -7.25 -13.48 -2.45
C LEU A 230 -7.15 -14.37 -1.21
N ILE A 231 -8.27 -14.94 -0.77
CA ILE A 231 -8.33 -15.82 0.40
C ILE A 231 -7.46 -17.07 0.18
N SER A 232 -7.54 -17.70 -0.99
CA SER A 232 -6.70 -18.86 -1.31
C SER A 232 -5.20 -18.51 -1.35
N SER A 233 -4.85 -17.23 -1.54
CA SER A 233 -3.47 -16.75 -1.49
C SER A 233 -2.95 -16.56 -0.06
N GLN A 234 -3.83 -16.63 0.95
CA GLN A 234 -3.52 -16.44 2.37
C GLN A 234 -3.40 -17.78 3.15
N GLN A 235 -2.52 -18.68 2.71
CA GLN A 235 -2.37 -20.01 3.32
C GLN A 235 -1.97 -19.98 4.81
N SER A 236 -1.37 -18.88 5.29
CA SER A 236 -0.93 -18.68 6.67
C SER A 236 -1.95 -17.99 7.56
N ASN A 237 -3.04 -17.40 7.02
CA ASN A 237 -4.06 -16.72 7.80
C ASN A 237 -5.36 -17.52 7.81
N LEU A 238 -5.40 -18.56 8.68
CA LEU A 238 -6.55 -19.46 8.86
C LEU A 238 -7.83 -18.73 9.31
N GLY A 239 -7.70 -17.63 10.07
CA GLY A 239 -8.84 -16.84 10.56
C GLY A 239 -9.64 -16.21 9.43
N LEU A 240 -8.96 -15.53 8.51
CA LEU A 240 -9.55 -14.99 7.29
C LEU A 240 -10.20 -16.05 6.40
N CYS A 241 -9.57 -17.21 6.28
CA CYS A 241 -10.09 -18.32 5.48
C CYS A 241 -11.40 -18.86 6.07
N MET A 242 -11.54 -18.88 7.40
CA MET A 242 -12.74 -19.34 8.09
C MET A 242 -13.87 -18.31 8.03
N GLU A 243 -13.60 -17.02 8.26
CA GLU A 243 -14.63 -15.98 8.29
C GLU A 243 -15.35 -15.85 6.94
N PHE A 244 -14.61 -15.81 5.83
CA PHE A 244 -15.20 -15.77 4.49
C PHE A 244 -15.80 -17.10 4.03
N ALA A 245 -15.39 -18.24 4.61
CA ALA A 245 -16.04 -19.52 4.36
C ALA A 245 -17.41 -19.63 5.05
N ILE A 246 -17.63 -18.92 6.16
CA ILE A 246 -18.89 -18.88 6.90
C ILE A 246 -19.88 -17.87 6.31
N MET A 247 -19.40 -16.85 5.58
CA MET A 247 -20.26 -15.87 4.88
C MET A 247 -20.87 -16.39 3.56
N LYS A 248 -20.70 -17.68 3.24
CA LYS A 248 -21.32 -18.36 2.10
C LYS A 248 -22.51 -19.23 2.49
#